data_AF-A0A959H7T4-F1
#
_entry.id   AF-A0A959H7T4-F1
#
_cell.length_a   1.000
_cell.length_b   1.000
_cell.length_c   1.000
_cell.angle_alpha   90.00
_cell.angle_beta   90.00
_cell.angle_gamma   90.00
#
_symmetry.space_group_name_H-M   'P 1'
#
loop_
_entity.id
_entity.type
_entity.pdbx_description
1 polymer ?
#
loop_
_entity_poly.entity_id
_entity_poly.type
_entity_poly.pdbx_seq_one_letter_code
_entity_poly.pdbx_strand_id
1 'polypeptide(L)'
;MILFFGSPDDIVFAVQPGAPPTAEDIARLSWLFGGRPKIEAERVEGPFAGPRAAMVTPWSTNAVEITQNMGIADIRRIEQFRPLAAGQGGYDPMLHQKYPALHPDIFT
;
A
#
# COMPACT_ATOMS: atom_id res chain seq x y z
N MET A 1 -7.61 -1.67 10.07
CA MET A 1 -6.32 -2.36 9.91
C MET A 1 -5.75 -2.05 8.53
N ILE A 2 -4.42 -2.05 8.39
CA ILE A 2 -3.74 -1.96 7.11
C ILE A 2 -2.73 -3.11 7.04
N LEU A 3 -2.63 -3.73 5.87
CA LEU A 3 -1.64 -4.76 5.56
C LEU A 3 -0.60 -4.17 4.62
N PHE A 4 0.66 -4.51 4.85
CA PHE A 4 1.75 -4.06 4.01
C PHE A 4 2.32 -5.22 3.20
N PHE A 5 2.63 -4.98 1.93
CA PHE A 5 3.30 -5.94 1.04
C PHE A 5 4.49 -5.26 0.35
N GLY A 6 5.54 -6.02 0.04
CA GLY A 6 6.75 -5.51 -0.61
C GLY A 6 7.96 -5.49 0.29
N SER A 7 8.82 -4.48 0.09
CA SER A 7 10.04 -4.29 0.86
C SER A 7 10.16 -2.81 1.24
N PRO A 8 10.59 -2.45 2.46
CA PRO A 8 10.87 -1.07 2.84
C PRO A 8 11.92 -0.37 1.96
N ASP A 9 12.80 -1.15 1.33
CA ASP A 9 13.84 -0.65 0.42
C ASP A 9 13.35 -0.45 -1.03
N ASP A 10 12.09 -0.80 -1.32
CA ASP A 10 11.42 -0.62 -2.61
C ASP A 10 9.94 -0.25 -2.41
N ILE A 11 9.06 -0.43 -3.40
CA ILE A 11 7.64 -0.13 -3.27
C ILE A 11 6.99 -0.99 -2.16
N VAL A 12 6.33 -0.29 -1.24
CA VAL A 12 5.41 -0.87 -0.25
C VAL A 12 3.98 -0.62 -0.70
N PHE A 13 3.19 -1.68 -0.77
CA PHE A 13 1.76 -1.63 -1.02
C PHE A 13 1.02 -1.64 0.32
N ALA A 14 0.18 -0.65 0.56
CA ALA A 14 -0.69 -0.60 1.72
C ALA A 14 -2.11 -1.00 1.30
N VAL A 15 -2.64 -2.03 1.93
CA VAL A 15 -3.96 -2.60 1.62
C VAL A 15 -4.87 -2.42 2.84
N GLN A 16 -6.02 -1.79 2.66
CA GLN A 16 -7.06 -1.67 3.67
C GLN A 16 -8.20 -2.62 3.35
N PRO A 17 -8.24 -3.81 3.99
CA PRO A 17 -9.37 -4.70 3.86
C PRO A 17 -10.50 -4.27 4.82
N GLY A 18 -11.75 -4.61 4.49
CA GLY A 18 -12.91 -4.44 5.36
C GLY A 18 -13.02 -5.52 6.45
N ALA A 19 -12.42 -6.69 6.22
CA ALA A 19 -12.31 -7.81 7.15
C ALA A 19 -10.91 -8.46 7.07
N PRO A 20 -10.45 -9.20 8.08
CA PRO A 20 -9.19 -9.94 8.00
C PRO A 20 -9.18 -10.90 6.79
N PRO A 21 -8.22 -10.78 5.85
CA PRO A 21 -8.16 -11.67 4.70
C PRO A 21 -7.69 -13.07 5.09
N THR A 22 -8.10 -14.07 4.31
CA THR A 22 -7.65 -15.45 4.49
C THR A 22 -6.21 -15.62 4.01
N ALA A 23 -5.58 -16.77 4.34
CA ALA A 23 -4.25 -17.10 3.82
C ALA A 23 -4.24 -17.18 2.27
N GLU A 24 -5.35 -17.62 1.67
CA GLU A 24 -5.50 -17.67 0.21
C GLU A 24 -5.57 -16.26 -0.39
N ASP A 25 -6.32 -15.35 0.24
CA ASP A 25 -6.38 -13.95 -0.19
C ASP A 25 -5.01 -13.28 -0.09
N ILE A 26 -4.25 -13.54 0.99
CA ILE A 26 -2.87 -13.02 1.13
C ILE A 26 -1.98 -13.56 0.01
N ALA A 27 -2.10 -14.84 -0.36
CA ALA A 27 -1.34 -15.41 -1.46
C ALA A 27 -1.69 -14.78 -2.82
N ARG A 28 -2.99 -14.54 -3.07
CA ARG A 28 -3.47 -13.85 -4.28
C ARG A 28 -3.01 -12.40 -4.33
N LEU A 29 -3.06 -11.68 -3.21
CA LEU A 29 -2.54 -10.30 -3.10
C LEU A 29 -1.04 -10.25 -3.35
N SER A 30 -0.26 -11.16 -2.76
CA SER A 30 1.17 -11.30 -3.04
C SER A 30 1.43 -11.51 -4.53
N TRP A 31 0.67 -12.40 -5.18
CA TRP A 31 0.74 -12.62 -6.62
C TRP A 31 0.42 -11.34 -7.42
N LEU A 32 -0.66 -10.64 -7.07
CA LEU A 32 -1.06 -9.38 -7.71
C LEU A 32 0.04 -8.31 -7.63
N PHE A 33 0.79 -8.26 -6.53
CA PHE A 33 1.90 -7.33 -6.34
C PHE A 33 3.22 -7.83 -6.92
N GLY A 34 3.20 -8.83 -7.81
CA GLY A 34 4.38 -9.37 -8.48
C GLY A 34 5.20 -10.33 -7.62
N GLY A 35 4.55 -11.07 -6.72
CA GLY A 35 5.18 -12.01 -5.80
C GLY A 35 5.78 -11.36 -4.55
N ARG A 36 5.38 -10.12 -4.25
CA ARG A 36 5.88 -9.37 -3.10
C ARG A 36 5.27 -9.90 -1.80
N PRO A 37 6.09 -10.28 -0.80
CA PRO A 37 5.58 -10.87 0.42
C PRO A 37 4.82 -9.86 1.27
N LYS A 38 3.92 -10.37 2.11
CA LYS A 38 3.34 -9.60 3.22
C LYS A 38 4.45 -9.28 4.22
N ILE A 39 4.49 -8.03 4.68
CA ILE A 39 5.37 -7.58 5.75
C ILE A 39 4.65 -7.87 7.06
N GLU A 40 5.25 -8.70 7.92
CA GLU A 40 4.70 -9.04 9.24
C GLU A 40 4.97 -7.93 10.27
N ALA A 41 4.49 -6.73 9.97
CA ALA A 41 4.58 -5.56 10.84
C ALA A 41 3.34 -4.66 10.65
N GLU A 42 2.86 -4.06 11.75
CA GLU A 42 1.80 -3.05 11.72
C GLU A 42 2.31 -1.66 11.34
N ARG A 43 3.63 -1.48 11.37
CA ARG A 43 4.32 -0.25 11.05
C ARG A 43 5.59 -0.55 10.26
N VAL A 44 5.82 0.21 9.20
CA VAL A 44 7.04 0.14 8.38
C VAL A 44 7.82 1.43 8.59
N GLU A 45 8.96 1.35 9.25
CA GLU A 45 9.83 2.50 9.46
C GLU A 45 10.55 2.91 8.17
N GLY A 46 10.75 4.21 7.98
CA GLY A 46 11.49 4.76 6.85
C GLY A 46 10.78 5.96 6.23
N PRO A 47 11.52 6.88 5.62
CA PRO A 47 10.89 7.96 4.88
C PRO A 47 10.29 7.41 3.58
N PHE A 48 8.99 7.56 3.42
CA PHE A 48 8.25 7.19 2.20
C PHE A 48 7.59 8.40 1.55
N ALA A 49 7.39 8.34 0.24
CA ALA A 49 6.48 9.21 -0.49
C ALA A 49 5.29 8.39 -1.00
N GLY A 50 4.09 8.89 -0.76
CA GLY A 50 2.83 8.27 -1.18
C GLY A 50 1.74 9.32 -1.37
N PRO A 51 0.58 8.94 -1.91
CA PRO A 51 -0.56 9.84 -2.03
C PRO A 51 -1.03 10.33 -0.66
N ARG A 52 -1.70 11.49 -0.63
CA ARG A 52 -2.26 12.06 0.61
C ARG A 52 -3.36 11.15 1.17
N ALA A 53 -3.52 11.14 2.49
CA ALA A 53 -4.54 10.32 3.17
C ALA A 53 -5.96 10.57 2.64
N ALA A 54 -6.32 11.83 2.34
CA ALA A 54 -7.63 12.20 1.81
C ALA A 54 -7.84 11.89 0.31
N MET A 55 -6.80 11.50 -0.44
CA MET A 55 -6.89 11.31 -1.90
C MET A 55 -6.86 9.84 -2.27
N VAL A 56 -7.86 9.36 -2.99
CA VAL A 56 -7.82 8.03 -3.63
C VAL A 56 -7.25 8.19 -5.04
N THR A 57 -6.14 7.52 -5.34
CA THR A 57 -5.53 7.62 -6.67
C THR A 57 -6.33 6.85 -7.72
N PRO A 58 -6.31 7.25 -9.01
CA PRO A 58 -6.88 6.43 -10.08
C PRO A 58 -6.27 5.02 -10.13
N TRP A 59 -5.00 4.88 -9.73
CA TRP A 59 -4.35 3.59 -9.59
C TRP A 59 -5.01 2.74 -8.49
N SER A 60 -5.33 3.33 -7.34
CA SER A 60 -6.05 2.64 -6.26
C SER A 60 -7.40 2.11 -6.73
N THR A 61 -8.16 2.90 -7.49
CA THR A 61 -9.46 2.46 -8.03
C THR A 61 -9.30 1.19 -8.86
N ASN A 62 -8.36 1.21 -9.82
CA ASN A 62 -8.09 0.05 -10.67
C ASN A 62 -7.58 -1.16 -9.86
N ALA A 63 -6.71 -0.93 -8.88
CA ALA A 63 -6.17 -1.99 -8.04
C ALA A 63 -7.27 -2.69 -7.22
N VAL A 64 -8.20 -1.92 -6.66
CA VAL A 64 -9.36 -2.45 -5.93
C VAL A 64 -10.28 -3.25 -6.87
N GLU A 65 -10.60 -2.73 -8.05
CA GLU A 65 -11.41 -3.45 -9.06
C GLU A 65 -10.76 -4.79 -9.47
N ILE A 66 -9.44 -4.83 -9.64
CA ILE A 66 -8.72 -6.07 -9.93
C ILE A 66 -8.88 -7.08 -8.78
N THR A 67 -8.77 -6.65 -7.52
CA THR A 67 -8.96 -7.56 -6.38
C THR A 67 -10.38 -8.14 -6.31
N GLN A 68 -11.39 -7.34 -6.67
CA GLN A 68 -12.77 -7.84 -6.79
C GLN A 68 -12.91 -8.90 -7.89
N ASN A 69 -12.32 -8.67 -9.07
CA ASN A 69 -12.29 -9.66 -10.16
C ASN A 69 -11.53 -10.95 -9.79
N MET A 70 -10.58 -10.87 -8.86
CA MET A 70 -9.86 -12.02 -8.30
C MET A 70 -10.62 -12.73 -7.16
N GLY A 71 -11.84 -12.30 -6.83
CA GLY A 71 -12.67 -12.88 -5.78
C GLY A 71 -12.38 -12.35 -4.37
N ILE A 72 -11.61 -11.27 -4.24
CA ILE A 72 -11.31 -10.60 -2.96
C ILE A 72 -12.15 -9.33 -2.88
N ALA A 73 -13.42 -9.48 -2.52
CA ALA A 73 -14.42 -8.42 -2.70
C ALA A 73 -14.33 -7.27 -1.67
N ASP A 74 -13.78 -7.51 -0.48
CA ASP A 74 -13.82 -6.55 0.64
C ASP A 74 -12.52 -5.77 0.81
N ILE A 75 -11.89 -5.33 -0.29
CA ILE A 75 -10.78 -4.37 -0.25
C ILE A 75 -11.33 -2.96 -0.43
N ARG A 76 -11.07 -2.08 0.55
CA ARG A 76 -11.54 -0.70 0.55
C ARG A 76 -10.59 0.24 -0.19
N ARG A 77 -9.28 0.01 -0.05
CA ARG A 77 -8.25 0.86 -0.63
C ARG A 77 -6.91 0.13 -0.78
N ILE A 78 -6.19 0.42 -1.86
CA ILE A 78 -4.82 -0.03 -2.08
C ILE A 78 -4.01 1.17 -2.58
N GLU A 79 -2.89 1.48 -1.93
CA GLU A 79 -1.98 2.52 -2.41
C GLU A 79 -0.52 2.06 -2.39
N GLN A 80 0.30 2.74 -3.18
CA GLN A 80 1.74 2.51 -3.26
C GLN A 80 2.52 3.61 -2.56
N PHE A 81 3.56 3.20 -1.85
CA PHE A 81 4.49 4.06 -1.15
C PHE A 81 5.91 3.71 -1.58
N ARG A 82 6.69 4.72 -1.96
CA ARG A 82 8.08 4.56 -2.41
C ARG A 82 9.03 5.08 -1.34
N PRO A 83 10.13 4.41 -1.05
CA PRO A 83 11.11 4.89 -0.09
C PRO A 83 11.81 6.10 -0.68
N LEU A 84 12.14 7.05 0.19
CA LEU A 84 12.91 8.23 -0.16
C LEU A 84 14.34 8.00 0.29
N ALA A 85 15.26 7.79 -0.65
CA ALA A 85 16.68 7.79 -0.30
C ALA A 85 17.10 9.17 0.22
N ALA A 86 18.11 9.21 1.09
CA ALA A 86 18.70 10.47 1.55
C ALA A 86 19.17 11.30 0.35
N GLY A 87 18.55 12.47 0.15
CA GLY A 87 18.86 13.38 -0.96
C GLY A 87 18.02 13.21 -2.24
N GLN A 88 17.13 12.22 -2.31
CA GLN A 88 16.20 12.11 -3.44
C GLN A 88 14.99 13.04 -3.25
N GLY A 89 14.99 14.16 -3.97
CA GLY A 89 13.84 15.06 -4.14
C GLY A 89 12.78 14.53 -5.11
N GLY A 90 12.67 13.22 -5.29
CA GLY A 90 11.97 12.58 -6.40
C GLY A 90 10.48 12.34 -6.18
N TYR A 91 9.74 13.26 -5.58
CA TYR A 91 8.27 13.18 -5.55
C TYR A 91 7.65 14.54 -5.81
N ASP A 92 6.51 14.54 -6.49
CA ASP A 92 5.74 15.75 -6.75
C ASP A 92 4.96 16.15 -5.49
N PRO A 93 5.25 17.31 -4.85
CA PRO A 93 4.56 17.75 -3.63
C PRO A 93 3.07 18.05 -3.83
N MET A 94 2.62 18.25 -5.08
CA MET A 94 1.21 18.43 -5.40
C MET A 94 0.46 17.10 -5.31
N LEU A 95 1.10 15.99 -5.67
CA LEU A 95 0.47 14.67 -5.76
C LEU A 95 0.77 13.76 -4.56
N HIS A 96 1.94 13.91 -3.94
CA HIS A 96 2.42 13.02 -2.89
C HIS A 96 2.84 13.79 -1.63
N GLN A 97 2.77 13.11 -0.49
CA GLN A 97 3.20 13.56 0.82
C GLN A 97 4.31 12.65 1.34
N LYS A 98 5.19 13.21 2.19
CA LYS A 98 6.18 12.45 2.94
C LYS A 98 5.56 11.80 4.17
N TYR A 99 5.91 10.55 4.39
CA TYR A 99 5.56 9.77 5.56
C TYR A 99 6.86 9.34 6.25
N PRO A 100 7.09 9.64 7.54
CA PRO A 100 8.29 9.18 8.25
C PRO A 100 8.25 7.67 8.59
N ALA A 101 7.06 7.09 8.52
CA ALA A 101 6.78 5.67 8.61
C ALA A 101 5.39 5.41 8.00
N LEU A 102 5.12 4.18 7.59
CA LEU A 102 3.79 3.73 7.21
C LEU A 102 3.13 3.05 8.40
N HIS A 103 1.92 3.46 8.77
CA HIS A 103 1.14 2.94 9.89
C HIS A 103 -0.35 2.97 9.53
N PRO A 104 -1.26 2.43 10.35
CA PRO A 104 -2.68 2.31 10.01
C PRO A 104 -3.41 3.63 9.66
N ASP A 105 -2.87 4.77 10.08
CA ASP A 105 -3.54 6.08 9.88
C ASP A 105 -3.17 6.74 8.54
N ILE A 106 -2.36 6.11 7.69
CA ILE A 106 -1.99 6.68 6.37
C ILE A 106 -3.20 6.85 5.42
N PHE A 107 -4.36 6.30 5.76
CA PHE A 107 -5.63 6.44 5.03
C PHE A 107 -6.70 7.25 5.77
N THR A 108 -6.35 7.91 6.88
CA THR A 108 -7.26 8.74 7.69
C THR A 108 -6.77 10.17 7.84
#